data_AF-G3TP01-F1
#
_entry.id   AF-G3TP01-F1
#
_cell.length_a   1.000
_cell.length_b   1.000
_cell.length_c   1.000
_cell.angle_alpha   90.00
_cell.angle_beta   90.00
_cell.angle_gamma   90.00
#
_symmetry.space_group_name_H-M   'P 1'
#
loop_
_entity.id
_entity.type
_entity.pdbx_description
1 polymer ?
#
loop_
_entity_poly.entity_id
_entity_poly.type
_entity_poly.pdbx_seq_one_letter_code
_entity_poly.pdbx_strand_id
1 'polypeptide(L)'
;MERLEPSPGTAAGQEEQELRERAFFSWAEFSRFFDAWCQQRLALFFVKSSMHLARCRWASAPPLYTLIDVLKYSYVRLVCKDVRAPSRPAVGPPQPGCPAFIIVKLSPLRDRLVVTECLLTHSHPACPLEFAYYFRPGHLLANACLPVRTTNKISKQFVAPADVHRLLSYCKGRDHGVLDALHVLEGLFRTDPEAKVKLVFVEDQAVVETVFFLTSRTRALLRRFPRMLLVDRLPGLQGALDLLAVLCVDGAGRARQAACCVARPGTPSLLRFALASLLQSAPDVKGRVRCLTAGPEVAAQLPAVRQLLPGARVQICRAQGLESLFSKAQELGGAGREDPGLWPRLCRLA
;
A
#
# COMPACT_ATOMS: atom_id res chain seq x y z
N MET A 1 -17.20 -37.94 -42.75
CA MET A 1 -17.70 -37.24 -41.55
C MET A 1 -16.73 -36.10 -41.27
N GLU A 2 -16.93 -34.98 -41.97
CA GLU A 2 -16.12 -33.77 -41.80
C GLU A 2 -16.36 -33.19 -40.40
N ARG A 3 -15.29 -32.98 -39.64
CA ARG A 3 -15.34 -32.24 -38.37
C ARG A 3 -15.59 -30.78 -38.71
N LEU A 4 -16.80 -30.29 -38.42
CA LEU A 4 -17.10 -28.87 -38.36
C LEU A 4 -16.23 -28.24 -37.25
N GLU A 5 -15.23 -27.44 -37.63
CA GLU A 5 -14.58 -26.52 -36.71
C GLU A 5 -15.64 -25.52 -36.22
N PRO A 6 -15.74 -25.24 -34.90
CA PRO A 6 -16.69 -24.28 -34.40
C PRO A 6 -16.33 -22.87 -34.91
N SER A 7 -17.34 -22.19 -35.46
CA SER A 7 -17.20 -20.82 -35.95
C SER A 7 -16.64 -19.89 -34.85
N PRO A 8 -15.68 -19.00 -35.15
CA PRO A 8 -15.05 -18.12 -34.16
C PRO A 8 -16.05 -17.21 -33.41
N GLY A 9 -17.24 -16.97 -33.99
CA GLY A 9 -18.33 -16.24 -33.32
C GLY A 9 -18.98 -17.01 -32.16
N THR A 10 -18.97 -18.34 -32.17
CA THR A 10 -19.58 -19.18 -31.13
C THR A 10 -18.69 -19.29 -29.89
N ALA A 11 -17.36 -19.34 -30.08
CA ALA A 11 -16.39 -19.38 -28.98
C ALA A 11 -16.34 -18.06 -28.21
N ALA A 12 -16.34 -16.91 -28.91
CA ALA A 12 -16.36 -15.60 -28.26
C ALA A 12 -17.65 -15.38 -27.42
N GLY A 13 -18.81 -15.84 -27.93
CA GLY A 13 -20.07 -15.74 -27.20
C GLY A 13 -20.13 -16.61 -25.93
N GLN A 14 -19.50 -17.79 -25.95
CA GLN A 14 -19.39 -18.65 -24.76
C GLN A 14 -18.47 -18.03 -23.70
N GLU A 15 -17.32 -17.47 -24.10
CA GLU A 15 -16.41 -16.78 -23.17
C GLU A 15 -17.05 -15.53 -22.55
N GLU A 16 -17.83 -14.78 -23.33
CA GLU A 16 -18.60 -13.64 -22.82
C GLU A 16 -19.60 -14.06 -21.75
N GLN A 17 -20.27 -15.20 -21.97
CA GLN A 17 -21.22 -15.75 -21.01
C GLN A 17 -20.53 -16.21 -19.71
N GLU A 18 -19.44 -16.97 -19.82
CA GLU A 18 -18.66 -17.40 -18.66
C GLU A 18 -18.13 -16.22 -17.83
N LEU A 19 -17.67 -15.17 -18.51
CA LEU A 19 -17.17 -13.97 -17.84
C LEU A 19 -18.29 -13.23 -17.08
N ARG A 20 -19.51 -13.21 -17.63
CA ARG A 20 -20.70 -12.61 -17.00
C ARG A 20 -21.23 -13.39 -15.81
N GLU A 21 -21.04 -14.71 -15.79
CA GLU A 21 -21.47 -15.58 -14.68
C GLU A 21 -20.53 -15.51 -13.46
N ARG A 22 -19.32 -14.95 -13.62
CA ARG A 22 -18.38 -14.79 -12.53
C ARG A 22 -18.73 -13.60 -11.64
N ALA A 23 -18.50 -13.80 -10.35
CA ALA A 23 -18.58 -12.75 -9.35
C ALA A 23 -17.31 -12.72 -8.50
N PHE A 24 -16.97 -11.51 -8.04
CA PHE A 24 -15.73 -11.23 -7.32
C PHE A 24 -16.04 -10.48 -6.04
N PHE A 25 -15.58 -10.98 -4.91
CA PHE A 25 -15.87 -10.41 -3.59
C PHE A 25 -14.92 -9.27 -3.21
N SER A 26 -13.92 -8.98 -4.04
CA SER A 26 -13.05 -7.81 -3.88
C SER A 26 -12.53 -7.32 -5.23
N TRP A 27 -12.15 -6.04 -5.29
CA TRP A 27 -11.42 -5.50 -6.45
C TRP A 27 -10.09 -6.23 -6.68
N ALA A 28 -9.45 -6.66 -5.60
CA ALA A 28 -8.19 -7.38 -5.67
C ALA A 28 -8.33 -8.77 -6.29
N GLU A 29 -9.42 -9.47 -5.97
CA GLU A 29 -9.76 -10.75 -6.58
C GLU A 29 -10.02 -10.59 -8.08
N PHE A 30 -10.88 -9.64 -8.46
CA PHE A 30 -11.14 -9.32 -9.87
C PHE A 30 -9.85 -9.01 -10.61
N SER A 31 -8.98 -8.16 -10.05
CA SER A 31 -7.75 -7.74 -10.70
C SER A 31 -6.77 -8.91 -10.92
N ARG A 32 -6.60 -9.80 -9.94
CA ARG A 32 -5.75 -11.00 -10.10
C ARG A 32 -6.29 -11.95 -11.17
N PHE A 33 -7.61 -12.17 -11.17
CA PHE A 33 -8.25 -12.93 -12.23
C PHE A 33 -8.04 -12.28 -13.59
N PHE A 34 -8.23 -10.97 -13.66
CA PHE A 34 -8.12 -10.20 -14.89
C PHE A 34 -6.71 -10.23 -15.50
N ASP A 35 -5.67 -10.17 -14.67
CA ASP A 35 -4.29 -10.31 -15.12
C ASP A 35 -4.04 -11.67 -15.78
N ALA A 36 -4.44 -12.76 -15.10
CA ALA A 36 -4.31 -14.12 -15.64
C ALA A 36 -5.13 -14.30 -16.93
N TRP A 37 -6.34 -13.75 -16.96
CA TRP A 37 -7.22 -13.79 -18.13
C TRP A 37 -6.63 -13.04 -19.32
N CYS A 38 -6.04 -11.86 -19.11
CA CYS A 38 -5.35 -11.09 -20.14
C CYS A 38 -4.08 -11.79 -20.64
N GLN A 39 -3.30 -12.42 -19.75
CA GLN A 39 -2.11 -13.19 -20.11
C GLN A 39 -2.42 -14.37 -21.02
N GLN A 40 -3.46 -15.14 -20.68
CA GLN A 40 -3.90 -16.27 -21.50
C GLN A 40 -4.30 -15.85 -22.91
N ARG A 41 -4.89 -14.66 -23.06
CA ARG A 41 -5.44 -14.16 -24.33
C ARG A 41 -4.53 -13.17 -25.06
N LEU A 42 -3.37 -12.84 -24.48
CA LEU A 42 -2.47 -11.78 -24.94
C LEU A 42 -3.21 -10.46 -25.23
N ALA A 43 -4.21 -10.15 -24.41
CA ALA A 43 -5.11 -9.02 -24.60
C ALA A 43 -4.70 -7.84 -23.71
N LEU A 44 -4.71 -6.63 -24.28
CA LEU A 44 -4.42 -5.40 -23.55
C LEU A 44 -5.71 -4.61 -23.35
N PHE A 45 -6.03 -4.35 -22.08
CA PHE A 45 -7.17 -3.53 -21.67
C PHE A 45 -6.71 -2.46 -20.70
N PHE A 46 -7.41 -1.33 -20.69
CA PHE A 46 -7.21 -0.26 -19.72
C PHE A 46 -8.54 0.31 -19.24
N VAL A 47 -8.53 0.92 -18.05
CA VAL A 47 -9.72 1.58 -17.51
C VAL A 47 -9.99 2.86 -18.30
N LYS A 48 -11.09 2.87 -19.06
CA LYS A 48 -11.59 4.06 -19.76
C LYS A 48 -12.34 4.99 -18.82
N SER A 49 -13.12 4.43 -17.90
CA SER A 49 -13.91 5.18 -16.93
C SER A 49 -14.25 4.32 -15.72
N SER A 50 -14.34 4.93 -14.54
CA SER A 50 -14.74 4.25 -13.31
C SER A 50 -15.53 5.18 -12.37
N MET A 51 -16.31 4.58 -11.48
CA MET A 51 -17.00 5.24 -10.37
C MET A 51 -16.62 4.53 -9.07
N HIS A 52 -16.08 5.29 -8.12
CA HIS A 52 -15.74 4.77 -6.79
C HIS A 52 -16.98 4.55 -5.94
N LEU A 53 -16.98 3.47 -5.15
CA LEU A 53 -18.08 3.15 -4.25
C LEU A 53 -18.27 4.23 -3.17
N ALA A 54 -17.17 4.79 -2.65
CA ALA A 54 -17.21 5.89 -1.67
C ALA A 54 -17.97 7.14 -2.14
N ARG A 55 -18.14 7.33 -3.45
CA ARG A 55 -18.86 8.49 -4.01
C ARG A 55 -20.37 8.26 -4.13
N CYS A 56 -20.83 7.03 -3.94
CA CYS A 56 -22.24 6.72 -3.96
C CYS A 56 -22.86 7.17 -2.62
N ARG A 57 -23.86 8.07 -2.66
CA ARG A 57 -24.51 8.62 -1.46
C ARG A 57 -25.05 7.55 -0.49
N TRP A 58 -25.36 6.37 -1.01
CA TRP A 58 -25.88 5.24 -0.26
C TRP A 58 -24.80 4.32 0.34
N ALA A 59 -23.52 4.51 -0.01
CA ALA A 59 -22.43 3.64 0.47
C ALA A 59 -22.03 3.92 1.92
N SER A 60 -22.44 5.06 2.49
CA SER A 60 -22.14 5.46 3.87
C SER A 60 -22.97 4.72 4.94
N ALA A 61 -23.94 3.90 4.55
CA ALA A 61 -24.78 3.14 5.48
C ALA A 61 -24.15 1.77 5.82
N PRO A 62 -24.18 1.30 7.09
CA PRO A 62 -23.83 -0.07 7.43
C PRO A 62 -24.72 -1.10 6.70
N PRO A 63 -24.18 -2.24 6.24
CA PRO A 63 -22.79 -2.70 6.35
C PRO A 63 -21.89 -2.25 5.17
N LEU A 64 -22.41 -1.45 4.24
CA LEU A 64 -21.74 -1.16 2.96
C LEU A 64 -20.45 -0.33 3.12
N TYR A 65 -20.32 0.45 4.19
CA TYR A 65 -19.11 1.23 4.43
C TYR A 65 -17.86 0.35 4.64
N THR A 66 -17.99 -0.86 5.20
CA THR A 66 -16.86 -1.78 5.40
C THR A 66 -16.42 -2.42 4.07
N LEU A 67 -17.30 -2.44 3.08
CA LEU A 67 -17.04 -2.98 1.75
C LEU A 67 -16.45 -1.94 0.78
N ILE A 68 -16.39 -0.66 1.16
CA ILE A 68 -15.85 0.42 0.32
C ILE A 68 -14.41 0.11 -0.09
N ASP A 69 -13.56 -0.25 0.87
CA ASP A 69 -12.14 -0.52 0.61
C ASP A 69 -11.93 -1.89 -0.07
N VAL A 70 -12.85 -2.83 0.17
CA VAL A 70 -12.80 -4.19 -0.39
C VAL A 70 -13.19 -4.20 -1.87
N LEU A 71 -14.31 -3.55 -2.22
CA LEU A 71 -14.87 -3.54 -3.58
C LEU A 71 -14.34 -2.37 -4.42
N LYS A 72 -13.90 -1.28 -3.80
CA LYS A 72 -13.29 -0.05 -4.38
C LYS A 72 -14.18 0.75 -5.35
N TYR A 73 -14.83 0.09 -6.30
CA TYR A 73 -15.60 0.70 -7.38
C TYR A 73 -17.05 0.20 -7.41
N SER A 74 -17.98 1.08 -7.77
CA SER A 74 -19.35 0.72 -8.12
C SER A 74 -19.52 0.41 -9.61
N TYR A 75 -18.62 0.95 -10.44
CA TYR A 75 -18.60 0.79 -11.89
C TYR A 75 -17.17 0.92 -12.41
N VAL A 76 -16.77 0.04 -13.33
CA VAL A 76 -15.53 0.15 -14.10
C VAL A 76 -15.79 -0.27 -15.54
N ARG A 77 -15.35 0.53 -16.49
CA ARG A 77 -15.33 0.21 -17.92
C ARG A 77 -13.90 0.05 -18.39
N LEU A 78 -13.58 -1.16 -18.82
CA LEU A 78 -12.33 -1.52 -19.45
C LEU A 78 -12.53 -1.54 -20.96
N VAL A 79 -11.59 -1.00 -21.71
CA VAL A 79 -11.59 -1.06 -23.19
C VAL A 79 -10.25 -1.54 -23.69
N CYS A 80 -10.24 -2.16 -24.87
CA CYS A 80 -9.01 -2.61 -25.47
C CYS A 80 -8.07 -1.44 -25.80
N LYS A 81 -6.78 -1.64 -25.53
CA LYS A 81 -5.71 -0.72 -25.89
C LYS A 81 -5.17 -1.07 -27.28
N ASP A 82 -5.84 -0.58 -28.31
CA ASP A 82 -5.30 -0.64 -29.67
C ASP A 82 -4.26 0.47 -29.87
N VAL A 83 -2.98 0.11 -29.83
CA VAL A 83 -1.85 1.04 -29.99
C VAL A 83 -1.58 1.36 -31.47
N ARG A 84 -2.21 0.64 -32.41
CA ARG A 84 -2.05 0.85 -33.86
C ARG A 84 -3.00 1.90 -34.41
N ALA A 85 -4.01 2.30 -33.64
CA ALA A 85 -4.84 3.46 -33.95
C ALA A 85 -3.95 4.73 -33.92
N PRO A 86 -3.79 5.46 -35.04
CA PRO A 86 -2.90 6.61 -35.08
C PRO A 86 -3.41 7.71 -34.15
N SER A 87 -2.54 8.18 -33.25
CA SER A 87 -2.75 9.36 -32.40
C SER A 87 -2.53 10.69 -33.15
N ARG A 88 -2.65 10.69 -34.49
CA ARG A 88 -2.52 11.89 -35.33
C ARG A 88 -3.88 12.31 -35.90
N PRO A 89 -4.17 13.61 -36.01
CA PRO A 89 -5.28 14.09 -36.80
C PRO A 89 -4.93 13.88 -38.28
N ALA A 90 -5.29 12.72 -38.83
CA ALA A 90 -5.32 12.54 -40.28
C ALA A 90 -6.63 13.17 -40.78
N VAL A 91 -6.51 13.94 -41.87
CA VAL A 91 -7.65 14.54 -42.59
C VAL A 91 -8.53 13.41 -43.12
N GLY A 92 -9.54 13.03 -42.35
CA GLY A 92 -10.48 11.95 -42.65
C GLY A 92 -11.38 11.65 -41.44
N PRO A 93 -12.54 10.99 -41.64
CA PRO A 93 -13.42 10.64 -40.53
C PRO A 93 -12.68 9.74 -39.53
N PRO A 94 -12.82 9.96 -38.22
CA PRO A 94 -12.09 9.21 -37.20
C PRO A 94 -12.42 7.71 -37.32
N GLN A 95 -11.40 6.90 -37.58
CA GLN A 95 -11.53 5.44 -37.59
C GLN A 95 -12.01 4.98 -36.19
N PRO A 96 -13.09 4.17 -36.09
CA PRO A 96 -13.55 3.68 -34.81
C PRO A 96 -12.48 2.76 -34.20
N GLY A 97 -12.09 3.04 -32.96
CA GLY A 97 -11.16 2.20 -32.21
C GLY A 97 -11.73 0.80 -31.93
N CYS A 98 -10.89 -0.11 -31.43
CA CYS A 98 -11.27 -1.49 -31.14
C CYS A 98 -12.56 -1.56 -30.28
N PRO A 99 -13.57 -2.36 -30.69
CA PRO A 99 -14.86 -2.40 -30.02
C PRO A 99 -14.85 -3.21 -28.72
N ALA A 100 -13.77 -3.96 -28.44
CA ALA A 100 -13.70 -4.83 -27.27
C ALA A 100 -13.74 -4.04 -25.95
N PHE A 101 -14.64 -4.44 -25.06
CA PHE A 101 -14.84 -3.81 -23.75
C PHE A 101 -15.34 -4.80 -22.69
N ILE A 102 -15.12 -4.46 -21.43
CA ILE A 102 -15.66 -5.18 -20.27
C ILE A 102 -16.21 -4.15 -19.28
N ILE A 103 -17.42 -4.37 -18.79
CA ILE A 103 -18.08 -3.53 -17.79
C ILE A 103 -18.27 -4.34 -16.52
N VAL A 104 -17.64 -3.87 -15.45
CA VAL A 104 -17.78 -4.40 -14.10
C VAL A 104 -18.67 -3.45 -13.31
N LYS A 105 -19.68 -3.97 -12.62
CA LYS A 105 -20.57 -3.21 -11.72
C LYS A 105 -20.71 -3.95 -10.39
N LEU A 106 -21.20 -3.25 -9.38
CA LEU A 106 -21.69 -3.91 -8.18
C LEU A 106 -22.89 -4.79 -8.50
N SER A 107 -22.97 -5.92 -7.80
CA SER A 107 -24.15 -6.77 -7.79
C SER A 107 -25.37 -5.98 -7.32
N PRO A 108 -26.59 -6.39 -7.70
CA PRO A 108 -27.82 -5.79 -7.15
C PRO A 108 -27.87 -5.80 -5.62
N LEU A 109 -27.27 -6.81 -5.00
CA LEU A 109 -27.14 -6.97 -3.55
C LEU A 109 -25.99 -6.14 -2.94
N ARG A 110 -25.16 -5.49 -3.78
CA ARG A 110 -24.06 -4.58 -3.42
C ARG A 110 -22.96 -5.21 -2.56
N ASP A 111 -22.84 -6.52 -2.62
CA ASP A 111 -21.92 -7.34 -1.82
C ASP A 111 -20.72 -7.89 -2.61
N ARG A 112 -20.75 -7.79 -3.95
CA ARG A 112 -19.69 -8.27 -4.86
C ARG A 112 -19.68 -7.51 -6.18
N LEU A 113 -18.59 -7.62 -6.91
CA LEU A 113 -18.43 -7.13 -8.29
C LEU A 113 -18.83 -8.22 -9.29
N VAL A 114 -19.53 -7.85 -10.33
CA VAL A 114 -19.96 -8.74 -11.41
C VAL A 114 -19.67 -8.09 -12.77
N VAL A 115 -19.36 -8.91 -13.77
CA VAL A 115 -19.26 -8.44 -15.16
C VAL A 115 -20.66 -8.38 -15.73
N THR A 116 -21.21 -7.19 -15.97
CA THR A 116 -22.58 -7.07 -16.46
C THR A 116 -22.68 -7.12 -17.96
N GLU A 117 -21.68 -6.56 -18.64
CA GLU A 117 -21.65 -6.44 -20.10
C GLU A 117 -20.20 -6.58 -20.56
N CYS A 118 -19.99 -7.32 -21.63
CA CYS A 118 -18.68 -7.47 -22.25
C CYS A 118 -18.86 -7.79 -23.74
N LEU A 119 -17.93 -7.27 -24.54
CA LEU A 119 -17.72 -7.64 -25.93
C LEU A 119 -16.24 -7.95 -26.07
N LEU A 120 -15.91 -9.21 -26.37
CA LEU A 120 -14.53 -9.68 -26.42
C LEU A 120 -13.98 -9.77 -27.85
N THR A 121 -14.82 -9.51 -28.85
CA THR A 121 -14.40 -9.46 -30.25
C THR A 121 -13.50 -8.24 -30.51
N HIS A 122 -12.25 -8.50 -30.89
CA HIS A 122 -11.28 -7.48 -31.28
C HIS A 122 -11.32 -7.23 -32.79
N SER A 123 -11.09 -5.98 -33.22
CA SER A 123 -10.94 -5.62 -34.64
C SER A 123 -9.50 -5.77 -35.16
N HIS A 124 -8.59 -6.28 -34.33
CA HIS A 124 -7.18 -6.44 -34.63
C HIS A 124 -6.65 -7.78 -34.06
N PRO A 125 -5.61 -8.38 -34.66
CA PRO A 125 -5.01 -9.59 -34.12
C PRO A 125 -4.21 -9.29 -32.85
N ALA A 126 -4.10 -10.30 -31.98
CA ALA A 126 -3.22 -10.27 -30.83
C ALA A 126 -1.75 -10.10 -31.28
N CYS A 127 -0.97 -9.32 -30.53
CA CYS A 127 0.45 -9.11 -30.80
C CYS A 127 1.27 -9.44 -29.55
N PRO A 128 1.98 -10.59 -29.54
CA PRO A 128 2.78 -10.99 -28.39
C PRO A 128 3.86 -9.97 -28.00
N LEU A 129 4.46 -9.29 -28.99
CA LEU A 129 5.48 -8.27 -28.76
C LEU A 129 4.90 -7.03 -28.06
N GLU A 130 3.76 -6.53 -28.53
CA GLU A 130 3.05 -5.41 -27.89
C GLU A 130 2.61 -5.78 -26.48
N PHE A 131 2.08 -7.00 -26.30
CA PHE A 131 1.68 -7.52 -25.00
C PHE A 131 2.86 -7.57 -24.03
N ALA A 132 3.98 -8.18 -24.40
CA ALA A 132 5.18 -8.24 -23.55
C ALA A 132 5.71 -6.84 -23.16
N TYR A 133 5.60 -5.88 -24.09
CA TYR A 133 6.05 -4.52 -23.85
C TYR A 133 5.12 -3.73 -22.91
N TYR A 134 3.81 -3.80 -23.11
CA TYR A 134 2.84 -2.95 -22.40
C TYR A 134 2.13 -3.63 -21.22
N PHE A 135 1.96 -4.95 -21.24
CA PHE A 135 1.28 -5.65 -20.16
C PHE A 135 2.15 -5.67 -18.90
N ARG A 136 1.55 -5.30 -17.78
CA ARG A 136 2.16 -5.35 -16.46
C ARG A 136 1.15 -5.97 -15.50
N PRO A 137 1.42 -7.17 -14.95
CA PRO A 137 0.56 -7.75 -13.92
C PRO A 137 0.36 -6.76 -12.77
N GLY A 138 -0.83 -6.75 -12.18
CA GLY A 138 -1.18 -5.87 -11.08
C GLY A 138 -1.54 -4.45 -11.51
N HIS A 139 -1.67 -4.14 -12.81
CA HIS A 139 -1.98 -2.78 -13.26
C HIS A 139 -3.31 -2.24 -12.72
N LEU A 140 -4.33 -3.10 -12.58
CA LEU A 140 -5.62 -2.73 -11.99
C LEU A 140 -5.57 -2.59 -10.47
N LEU A 141 -4.67 -3.34 -9.81
CA LEU A 141 -4.40 -3.25 -8.37
C LEU A 141 -3.60 -2.01 -8.02
N ALA A 142 -2.65 -1.65 -8.87
CA ALA A 142 -1.84 -0.48 -8.70
C ALA A 142 -2.74 0.74 -8.56
N ASN A 143 -2.37 1.66 -7.67
CA ASN A 143 -3.02 2.96 -7.63
C ASN A 143 -2.79 3.60 -9.00
N ALA A 144 -3.81 3.55 -9.87
CA ALA A 144 -3.72 3.85 -11.31
C ALA A 144 -3.26 5.29 -11.61
N CYS A 145 -3.11 6.12 -10.58
CA CYS A 145 -2.60 7.47 -10.65
C CYS A 145 -1.07 7.58 -10.57
N LEU A 146 -0.34 6.63 -9.98
CA LEU A 146 1.11 6.80 -9.73
C LEU A 146 1.97 5.91 -10.64
N PRO A 147 2.92 6.47 -11.43
CA PRO A 147 3.80 5.68 -12.27
C PRO A 147 4.82 4.88 -11.46
N VAL A 148 4.89 3.57 -11.70
CA VAL A 148 5.83 2.63 -11.04
C VAL A 148 7.28 3.10 -11.06
N ARG A 149 7.77 3.60 -12.21
CA ARG A 149 9.15 4.10 -12.31
C ARG A 149 9.42 5.26 -11.36
N THR A 150 8.44 6.14 -11.17
CA THR A 150 8.53 7.28 -10.26
C THR A 150 8.46 6.80 -8.81
N THR A 151 7.53 5.92 -8.47
CA THR A 151 7.39 5.39 -7.09
C THR A 151 8.64 4.61 -6.68
N ASN A 152 9.18 3.76 -7.56
CA ASN A 152 10.42 3.00 -7.29
C ASN A 152 11.64 3.92 -7.12
N LYS A 153 11.67 5.06 -7.83
CA LYS A 153 12.71 6.08 -7.63
C LYS A 153 12.56 6.76 -6.27
N ILE A 154 11.33 7.13 -5.89
CA ILE A 154 11.04 7.79 -4.61
C ILE A 154 11.36 6.86 -3.43
N SER A 155 11.07 5.55 -3.51
CA SER A 155 11.39 4.57 -2.47
C SER A 155 12.87 4.57 -2.04
N LYS A 156 13.77 5.02 -2.92
CA LYS A 156 15.22 5.01 -2.69
C LYS A 156 15.75 6.27 -1.99
N GLN A 157 14.91 7.30 -1.81
CA GLN A 157 15.33 8.59 -1.26
C GLN A 157 14.31 9.16 -0.26
N PHE A 158 14.66 10.28 0.38
CA PHE A 158 13.65 11.09 1.05
C PHE A 158 12.84 11.85 0.01
N VAL A 159 11.54 11.96 0.25
CA VAL A 159 10.61 12.69 -0.62
C VAL A 159 10.99 14.17 -0.62
N ALA A 160 11.18 14.73 -1.80
CA ALA A 160 11.32 16.17 -1.99
C ALA A 160 9.96 16.80 -2.35
N PRO A 161 9.75 18.11 -2.12
CA PRO A 161 8.54 18.81 -2.55
C PRO A 161 8.26 18.64 -4.05
N ALA A 162 9.31 18.65 -4.88
CA ALA A 162 9.20 18.40 -6.32
C ALA A 162 8.71 16.97 -6.66
N ASP A 163 9.01 15.97 -5.81
CA ASP A 163 8.49 14.62 -5.97
C ASP A 163 6.98 14.60 -5.71
N VAL A 164 6.49 15.32 -4.69
CA VAL A 164 5.06 15.43 -4.38
C VAL A 164 4.30 16.10 -5.52
N HIS A 165 4.77 17.24 -6.03
CA HIS A 165 4.15 17.90 -7.18
C HIS A 165 4.13 17.01 -8.42
N ARG A 166 5.20 16.23 -8.63
CA ARG A 166 5.27 15.27 -9.73
C ARG A 166 4.23 14.15 -9.56
N LEU A 167 4.08 13.59 -8.36
CA LEU A 167 3.06 12.58 -8.06
C LEU A 167 1.65 13.15 -8.27
N LEU A 168 1.38 14.35 -7.78
CA LEU A 168 0.11 15.06 -7.99
C LEU A 168 -0.20 15.24 -9.49
N SER A 169 0.79 15.56 -10.32
CA SER A 169 0.61 15.73 -11.77
C SER A 169 0.16 14.45 -12.50
N TYR A 170 0.46 13.27 -11.94
CA TYR A 170 0.03 11.99 -12.50
C TYR A 170 -1.37 11.58 -12.04
N CYS A 171 -1.83 12.12 -10.90
CA CYS A 171 -3.18 11.93 -10.40
C CYS A 171 -4.21 12.69 -11.25
N LYS A 172 -4.52 12.16 -12.44
CA LYS A 172 -5.59 12.67 -13.32
C LYS A 172 -6.98 12.19 -12.93
N GLY A 173 -7.07 11.21 -12.02
CA GLY A 173 -8.31 10.62 -11.51
C GLY A 173 -8.65 11.12 -10.11
N ARG A 174 -9.94 11.04 -9.75
CA ARG A 174 -10.48 11.45 -8.43
C ARG A 174 -10.30 10.37 -7.37
N ASP A 175 -9.10 9.78 -7.28
CA ASP A 175 -8.75 8.92 -6.16
C ASP A 175 -8.39 9.82 -4.97
N HIS A 176 -9.44 10.19 -4.21
CA HIS A 176 -9.34 11.14 -3.11
C HIS A 176 -8.35 10.66 -2.03
N GLY A 177 -8.23 9.36 -1.76
CA GLY A 177 -7.32 8.88 -0.72
C GLY A 177 -5.84 9.20 -1.00
N VAL A 178 -5.38 8.91 -2.23
CA VAL A 178 -4.00 9.22 -2.62
C VAL A 178 -3.79 10.73 -2.78
N LEU A 179 -4.76 11.43 -3.38
CA LEU A 179 -4.69 12.89 -3.53
C LEU A 179 -4.65 13.62 -2.19
N ASP A 180 -5.49 13.24 -1.24
CA ASP A 180 -5.57 13.84 0.10
C ASP A 180 -4.25 13.60 0.84
N ALA A 181 -3.69 12.39 0.78
CA ALA A 181 -2.39 12.10 1.38
C ALA A 181 -1.26 12.95 0.76
N LEU A 182 -1.25 13.11 -0.57
CA LEU A 182 -0.26 13.94 -1.26
C LEU A 182 -0.43 15.43 -0.92
N HIS A 183 -1.66 15.93 -0.77
CA HIS A 183 -1.91 17.31 -0.32
C HIS A 183 -1.53 17.53 1.14
N VAL A 184 -1.72 16.54 2.02
CA VAL A 184 -1.20 16.59 3.39
C VAL A 184 0.33 16.68 3.40
N LEU A 185 1.02 15.92 2.53
CA LEU A 185 2.47 16.02 2.39
C LEU A 185 2.91 17.37 1.83
N GLU A 186 2.20 17.91 0.83
CA GLU A 186 2.45 19.25 0.31
C GLU A 186 2.28 20.32 1.40
N GLY A 187 1.20 20.24 2.19
CA GLY A 187 0.97 21.12 3.34
C GLY A 187 2.04 21.00 4.42
N LEU A 188 2.52 19.78 4.68
CA LEU A 188 3.64 19.53 5.59
C LEU A 188 4.90 20.24 5.10
N PHE A 189 5.31 20.06 3.84
CA PHE A 189 6.52 20.70 3.31
C PHE A 189 6.40 22.23 3.23
N ARG A 190 5.19 22.77 3.07
CA ARG A 190 4.96 24.22 3.17
C ARG A 190 5.16 24.74 4.60
N THR A 191 4.73 23.97 5.60
CA THR A 191 4.81 24.37 7.02
C THR A 191 6.18 24.08 7.64
N ASP A 192 6.81 22.99 7.19
CA ASP A 192 8.11 22.50 7.65
C ASP A 192 8.95 22.01 6.46
N PRO A 193 9.65 22.93 5.75
CA PRO A 193 10.44 22.59 4.56
C PRO A 193 11.60 21.61 4.82
N GLU A 194 12.02 21.49 6.08
CA GLU A 194 13.10 20.60 6.50
C GLU A 194 12.62 19.22 6.97
N ALA A 195 11.30 18.97 6.97
CA ALA A 195 10.73 17.68 7.30
C ALA A 195 11.37 16.57 6.44
N LYS A 196 11.58 15.41 7.05
CA LYS A 196 12.11 14.21 6.38
C LYS A 196 11.01 13.17 6.33
N VAL A 197 10.55 12.91 5.11
CA VAL A 197 9.55 11.88 4.82
C VAL A 197 10.16 10.87 3.86
N LYS A 198 9.99 9.57 4.14
CA LYS A 198 10.38 8.49 3.24
C LYS A 198 9.16 7.63 2.95
N LEU A 199 8.81 7.51 1.67
CA LEU A 199 7.71 6.69 1.18
C LEU A 199 8.30 5.48 0.46
N VAL A 200 8.13 4.31 1.04
CA VAL A 200 8.51 3.04 0.42
C VAL A 200 7.26 2.44 -0.19
N PHE A 201 7.32 2.17 -1.49
CA PHE A 201 6.29 1.47 -2.24
C PHE A 201 6.67 0.00 -2.41
N VAL A 202 5.66 -0.87 -2.39
CA VAL A 202 5.78 -2.24 -2.86
C VAL A 202 6.27 -2.21 -4.31
N GLU A 203 7.33 -2.97 -4.58
CA GLU A 203 7.96 -3.01 -5.88
C GLU A 203 6.93 -3.32 -6.97
N ASP A 204 6.95 -2.48 -8.01
CA ASP A 204 6.09 -2.57 -9.19
C ASP A 204 4.57 -2.46 -8.99
N GLN A 205 4.12 -2.12 -7.78
CA GLN A 205 2.67 -2.04 -7.48
C GLN A 205 2.19 -0.61 -7.19
N ALA A 206 3.08 0.38 -7.00
CA ALA A 206 2.71 1.74 -6.63
C ALA A 206 1.77 1.83 -5.40
N VAL A 207 1.85 0.83 -4.52
CA VAL A 207 1.17 0.75 -3.23
C VAL A 207 2.17 1.10 -2.15
N VAL A 208 1.83 2.01 -1.24
CA VAL A 208 2.71 2.37 -0.12
C VAL A 208 2.81 1.20 0.85
N GLU A 209 4.02 0.75 1.11
CA GLU A 209 4.34 -0.30 2.08
C GLU A 209 4.70 0.30 3.44
N THR A 210 5.53 1.34 3.43
CA THR A 210 6.04 1.98 4.66
C THR A 210 6.21 3.47 4.47
N VAL A 211 5.83 4.24 5.49
CA VAL A 211 6.03 5.69 5.60
C VAL A 211 6.87 5.97 6.83
N PHE A 212 8.04 6.60 6.67
CA PHE A 212 8.78 7.21 7.77
C PHE A 212 8.57 8.71 7.74
N PHE A 213 8.40 9.35 8.89
CA PHE A 213 8.36 10.80 8.99
C PHE A 213 9.08 11.33 10.24
N LEU A 214 9.69 12.50 10.09
CA LEU A 214 10.38 13.27 11.12
C LEU A 214 10.31 14.76 10.76
N THR A 215 9.92 15.60 11.72
CA THR A 215 9.83 17.06 11.54
C THR A 215 11.14 17.75 11.91
N SER A 216 11.36 18.99 11.48
CA SER A 216 12.51 19.80 11.92
C SER A 216 12.55 19.97 13.44
N ARG A 217 11.39 20.17 14.08
CA ARG A 217 11.25 20.27 15.53
C ARG A 217 11.71 18.98 16.24
N THR A 218 11.20 17.83 15.82
CA THR A 218 11.58 16.55 16.44
C THR A 218 13.02 16.15 16.11
N ARG A 219 13.53 16.55 14.94
CA ARG A 219 14.95 16.45 14.58
C ARG A 219 15.83 17.24 15.54
N ALA A 220 15.50 18.50 15.79
CA ALA A 220 16.25 19.37 16.70
C ALA A 220 16.26 18.80 18.13
N LEU A 221 15.12 18.24 18.56
CA LEU A 221 15.03 17.56 19.85
C LEU A 221 15.95 16.34 19.93
N LEU A 222 15.94 15.49 18.90
CA LEU A 222 16.81 14.32 18.81
C LEU A 222 18.29 14.70 18.85
N ARG A 223 18.69 15.75 18.12
CA ARG A 223 20.07 16.27 18.13
C ARG A 223 20.50 16.80 19.50
N ARG A 224 19.56 17.40 20.24
CA ARG A 224 19.79 17.89 21.60
C ARG A 224 19.93 16.75 22.60
N PHE A 225 19.10 15.71 22.47
CA PHE A 225 19.03 14.59 23.42
C PHE A 225 19.23 13.20 22.76
N PRO A 226 20.38 12.91 22.15
CA PRO A 226 20.59 11.68 21.37
C PRO A 226 20.95 10.45 22.21
N ARG A 227 21.22 10.61 23.52
CA ARG A 227 21.89 9.56 24.32
C ARG A 227 21.07 8.29 24.48
N MET A 228 19.77 8.42 24.67
CA MET A 228 18.83 7.33 24.97
C MET A 228 17.73 7.34 23.92
N LEU A 229 17.60 6.23 23.18
CA LEU A 229 16.49 5.99 22.27
C LEU A 229 15.59 4.90 22.84
N LEU A 230 14.29 5.15 22.82
CA LEU A 230 13.26 4.16 23.14
C LEU A 230 12.47 3.88 21.86
N VAL A 231 12.09 2.63 21.65
CA VAL A 231 11.22 2.23 20.55
C VAL A 231 9.94 1.69 21.12
N ASP A 232 8.84 2.26 20.66
CA ASP A 232 7.51 1.79 20.94
C ASP A 232 6.86 1.27 19.66
N ARG A 233 6.22 0.11 19.73
CA ARG A 233 5.58 -0.54 18.59
C ARG A 233 4.14 -0.87 18.96
N LEU A 234 3.22 -0.38 18.14
CA LEU A 234 1.80 -0.67 18.23
C LEU A 234 1.40 -1.46 16.98
N PRO A 235 1.40 -2.80 17.03
CA PRO A 235 0.98 -3.63 15.91
C PRO A 235 -0.54 -3.53 15.71
N GLY A 236 -0.98 -3.62 14.46
CA GLY A 236 -2.42 -3.69 14.15
C GLY A 236 -3.22 -2.47 14.61
N LEU A 237 -2.62 -1.28 14.59
CA LEU A 237 -3.34 -0.01 14.72
C LEU A 237 -4.53 0.00 13.75
N GLN A 238 -5.74 0.07 14.33
CA GLN A 238 -7.02 -0.03 13.61
C GLN A 238 -7.18 -1.31 12.77
N GLY A 239 -6.49 -2.40 13.13
CA GLY A 239 -6.48 -3.68 12.42
C GLY A 239 -5.79 -3.64 11.05
N ALA A 240 -5.21 -2.51 10.65
CA ALA A 240 -4.79 -2.26 9.28
C ALA A 240 -3.33 -1.84 9.13
N LEU A 241 -2.68 -1.31 10.17
CA LEU A 241 -1.32 -0.76 10.09
C LEU A 241 -0.48 -1.11 11.32
N ASP A 242 0.82 -1.26 11.13
CA ASP A 242 1.79 -1.29 12.23
C ASP A 242 2.37 0.13 12.41
N LEU A 243 2.35 0.62 13.65
CA LEU A 243 2.97 1.88 14.03
C LEU A 243 4.24 1.60 14.84
N LEU A 244 5.34 2.26 14.49
CA LEU A 244 6.58 2.25 15.27
C LEU A 244 7.00 3.69 15.55
N ALA A 245 7.04 4.07 16.82
CA ALA A 245 7.52 5.36 17.28
C ALA A 245 8.94 5.23 17.82
N VAL A 246 9.83 6.12 17.40
CA VAL A 246 11.15 6.28 18.04
C VAL A 246 11.10 7.52 18.92
N LEU A 247 11.43 7.32 20.19
CA LEU A 247 11.41 8.35 21.23
C LEU A 247 12.85 8.64 21.68
N CYS A 248 13.13 9.90 22.03
CA CYS A 248 14.32 10.29 22.77
C CYS A 248 13.95 10.76 24.18
N VAL A 249 14.85 10.62 25.15
CA VAL A 249 14.63 11.08 26.52
C VAL A 249 15.15 12.52 26.66
N ASP A 250 14.25 13.47 26.95
CA ASP A 250 14.62 14.88 27.11
C ASP A 250 15.36 15.16 28.43
N GLY A 251 15.84 16.40 28.61
CA GLY A 251 16.59 16.80 29.82
C GLY A 251 15.78 16.73 31.12
N ALA A 252 14.46 16.60 31.05
CA ALA A 252 13.59 16.37 32.21
C ALA A 252 13.29 14.88 32.43
N GLY A 253 13.99 13.98 31.72
CA GLY A 253 13.78 12.53 31.82
C GLY A 253 12.52 12.04 31.12
N ARG A 254 11.83 12.87 30.32
CA ARG A 254 10.58 12.48 29.65
C ARG A 254 10.86 11.94 28.26
N ALA A 255 10.18 10.85 27.91
CA ALA A 255 10.19 10.33 26.56
C ALA A 255 9.44 11.29 25.62
N ARG A 256 10.06 11.63 24.50
CA ARG A 256 9.51 12.53 23.47
C ARG A 256 9.66 11.90 22.11
N GLN A 257 8.62 11.96 21.30
CA GLN A 257 8.65 11.41 19.95
C GLN A 257 9.65 12.16 19.06
N ALA A 258 10.61 11.41 18.52
CA ALA A 258 11.63 11.90 17.60
C ALA A 258 11.25 11.60 16.14
N ALA A 259 10.76 10.40 15.88
CA ALA A 259 10.31 9.96 14.56
C ALA A 259 9.21 8.90 14.67
N CYS A 260 8.56 8.63 13.55
CA CYS A 260 7.53 7.62 13.47
C CYS A 260 7.57 6.92 12.11
N CYS A 261 7.24 5.63 12.14
CA CYS A 261 7.03 4.79 10.98
C CYS A 261 5.63 4.20 11.02
N VAL A 262 4.94 4.23 9.88
CA VAL A 262 3.68 3.54 9.65
C VAL A 262 3.95 2.52 8.54
N ALA A 263 3.57 1.27 8.73
CA ALA A 263 3.80 0.21 7.76
C ALA A 263 2.60 -0.73 7.65
N ARG A 264 2.55 -1.52 6.58
CA ARG A 264 1.58 -2.62 6.48
C ARG A 264 1.86 -3.66 7.58
N PRO A 265 0.82 -4.35 8.11
CA PRO A 265 1.00 -5.34 9.15
C PRO A 265 2.00 -6.42 8.73
N GLY A 266 2.91 -6.77 9.63
CA GLY A 266 3.90 -7.81 9.36
C GLY A 266 5.08 -7.38 8.46
N THR A 267 5.23 -6.08 8.17
CA THR A 267 6.38 -5.57 7.40
C THR A 267 7.70 -5.99 8.09
N PRO A 268 8.56 -6.78 7.42
CA PRO A 268 9.80 -7.25 8.01
C PRO A 268 10.78 -6.10 8.19
N SER A 269 11.67 -6.22 9.17
CA SER A 269 12.76 -5.26 9.39
C SER A 269 12.34 -3.80 9.62
N LEU A 270 11.09 -3.54 10.07
CA LEU A 270 10.59 -2.19 10.31
C LEU A 270 11.47 -1.37 11.27
N LEU A 271 11.99 -2.00 12.32
CA LEU A 271 12.93 -1.38 13.27
C LEU A 271 14.23 -0.94 12.57
N ARG A 272 14.87 -1.83 11.81
CA ARG A 272 16.06 -1.50 11.02
C ARG A 272 15.78 -0.33 10.08
N PHE A 273 14.65 -0.36 9.38
CA PHE A 273 14.25 0.71 8.46
C PHE A 273 14.06 2.05 9.19
N ALA A 274 13.37 2.05 10.33
CA ALA A 274 13.13 3.23 11.15
C ALA A 274 14.45 3.85 11.63
N LEU A 275 15.35 3.04 12.19
CA LEU A 275 16.64 3.50 12.69
C LEU A 275 17.55 4.00 11.57
N ALA A 276 17.60 3.30 10.44
CA ALA A 276 18.39 3.74 9.29
C ALA A 276 17.87 5.10 8.76
N SER A 277 16.55 5.25 8.63
CA SER A 277 15.94 6.50 8.16
C SER A 277 16.12 7.65 9.16
N LEU A 278 16.06 7.37 10.47
CA LEU A 278 16.37 8.31 11.54
C LEU A 278 17.81 8.82 11.43
N LEU A 279 18.78 7.92 11.31
CA LEU A 279 20.20 8.26 11.23
C LEU A 279 20.56 8.96 9.92
N GLN A 280 19.90 8.63 8.81
CA GLN A 280 20.04 9.40 7.57
C GLN A 280 19.47 10.82 7.70
N SER A 281 18.43 11.01 8.51
CA SER A 281 17.82 12.31 8.76
C SER A 281 18.64 13.20 9.70
N ALA A 282 19.38 12.59 10.64
CA ALA A 282 20.23 13.25 11.63
C ALA A 282 21.55 12.47 11.83
N PRO A 283 22.49 12.55 10.88
CA PRO A 283 23.71 11.73 10.88
C PRO A 283 24.62 12.00 12.08
N ASP A 284 24.58 13.22 12.62
CA ASP A 284 25.32 13.68 13.79
C ASP A 284 24.92 12.96 15.10
N VAL A 285 23.78 12.26 15.11
CA VAL A 285 23.27 11.51 16.25
C VAL A 285 23.97 10.15 16.41
N LYS A 286 24.41 9.52 15.31
CA LYS A 286 24.87 8.12 15.28
C LYS A 286 25.93 7.79 16.35
N GLY A 287 26.94 8.65 16.49
CA GLY A 287 28.04 8.45 17.46
C GLY A 287 27.71 8.85 18.91
N ARG A 288 26.55 9.47 19.14
CA ARG A 288 26.15 10.03 20.44
C ARG A 288 25.13 9.16 21.17
N VAL A 289 24.48 8.23 20.46
CA VAL A 289 23.57 7.24 21.07
C VAL A 289 24.38 6.28 21.94
N ARG A 290 23.97 6.13 23.20
CA ARG A 290 24.59 5.23 24.17
C ARG A 290 23.70 4.05 24.53
N CYS A 291 22.38 4.19 24.41
CA CYS A 291 21.45 3.11 24.66
C CYS A 291 20.26 3.15 23.70
N LEU A 292 19.85 1.97 23.24
CA LEU A 292 18.60 1.71 22.55
C LEU A 292 17.79 0.70 23.37
N THR A 293 16.61 1.08 23.81
CA THR A 293 15.63 0.18 24.43
C THR A 293 14.51 -0.06 23.42
N ALA A 294 14.25 -1.31 23.07
CA ALA A 294 13.21 -1.68 22.09
C ALA A 294 12.48 -2.95 22.55
N GLY A 295 11.37 -3.28 21.91
CA GLY A 295 10.64 -4.50 22.21
C GLY A 295 11.40 -5.78 21.86
N PRO A 296 10.86 -6.95 22.23
CA PRO A 296 11.52 -8.25 22.02
C PRO A 296 11.89 -8.55 20.57
N GLU A 297 11.19 -7.94 19.60
CA GLU A 297 11.47 -8.06 18.18
C GLU A 297 12.87 -7.57 17.77
N VAL A 298 13.51 -6.76 18.62
CA VAL A 298 14.91 -6.34 18.42
C VAL A 298 15.86 -7.53 18.36
N ALA A 299 15.55 -8.65 19.02
CA ALA A 299 16.39 -9.83 19.06
C ALA A 299 16.67 -10.37 17.65
N ALA A 300 15.64 -10.43 16.80
CA ALA A 300 15.77 -10.88 15.41
C ALA A 300 16.57 -9.91 14.51
N GLN A 301 16.68 -8.64 14.92
CA GLN A 301 17.33 -7.58 14.14
C GLN A 301 18.63 -7.08 14.77
N LEU A 302 19.11 -7.72 15.84
CA LEU A 302 20.25 -7.25 16.63
C LEU A 302 21.53 -7.03 15.80
N PRO A 303 21.92 -7.90 14.85
CA PRO A 303 23.11 -7.65 14.02
C PRO A 303 22.97 -6.37 13.19
N ALA A 304 21.78 -6.13 12.62
CA ALA A 304 21.50 -4.94 11.84
C ALA A 304 21.52 -3.67 12.69
N VAL A 305 20.95 -3.73 13.89
CA VAL A 305 20.94 -2.61 14.84
C VAL A 305 22.36 -2.27 15.29
N ARG A 306 23.21 -3.27 15.55
CA ARG A 306 24.62 -3.04 15.90
C ARG A 306 25.42 -2.41 14.77
N GLN A 307 25.12 -2.72 13.51
CA GLN A 307 25.74 -2.03 12.37
C GLN A 307 25.34 -0.54 12.30
N LEU A 308 24.08 -0.24 12.64
CA LEU A 308 23.56 1.14 12.65
C LEU A 308 24.05 1.95 13.85
N LEU A 309 24.16 1.33 15.04
CA LEU A 309 24.51 1.98 16.31
C LEU A 309 25.62 1.18 17.04
N PRO A 310 26.86 1.15 16.52
CA PRO A 310 27.91 0.28 17.03
C PRO A 310 28.36 0.60 18.47
N GLY A 311 28.23 1.87 18.90
CA GLY A 311 28.59 2.31 20.25
C GLY A 311 27.46 2.30 21.27
N ALA A 312 26.27 1.81 20.88
CA ALA A 312 25.09 1.81 21.74
C ALA A 312 24.86 0.44 22.39
N ARG A 313 24.51 0.44 23.67
CA ARG A 313 23.97 -0.73 24.36
C ARG A 313 22.53 -0.94 23.89
N VAL A 314 22.26 -2.10 23.28
CA VAL A 314 20.91 -2.52 22.90
C VAL A 314 20.33 -3.39 24.00
N GLN A 315 19.11 -3.09 24.44
CA GLN A 315 18.41 -3.85 25.47
C GLN A 315 16.91 -3.97 25.17
N ILE A 316 16.30 -5.03 25.71
CA ILE A 316 14.87 -5.28 25.59
C ILE A 316 14.13 -4.44 26.64
N CYS A 317 13.05 -3.79 26.23
CA CYS A 317 12.11 -3.11 27.11
C CYS A 317 11.48 -4.15 28.04
N ARG A 318 11.71 -4.03 29.35
CA ARG A 318 11.24 -5.02 30.34
C ARG A 318 9.72 -5.15 30.31
N ALA A 319 8.99 -4.03 30.23
CA ALA A 319 7.53 -4.03 30.18
C ALA A 319 7.01 -4.81 28.95
N GLN A 320 7.47 -4.45 27.75
CA GLN A 320 7.07 -5.14 26.50
C GLN A 320 7.53 -6.61 26.48
N GLY A 321 8.67 -6.92 27.12
CA GLY A 321 9.13 -8.29 27.31
C GLY A 321 8.20 -9.11 28.18
N LEU A 322 7.74 -8.57 29.31
CA LEU A 322 6.78 -9.21 30.20
C LEU A 322 5.41 -9.39 29.52
N GLU A 323 4.94 -8.37 28.81
CA GLU A 323 3.71 -8.44 28.01
C GLU A 323 3.76 -9.56 26.95
N SER A 324 4.89 -9.68 26.25
CA SER A 324 5.09 -10.72 25.24
C SER A 324 5.13 -12.11 25.86
N LEU A 325 5.82 -12.28 27.00
CA LEU A 325 5.85 -13.54 27.74
C LEU A 325 4.46 -13.94 28.25
N PHE A 326 3.71 -12.98 28.77
CA PHE A 326 2.34 -13.20 29.25
C PHE A 326 1.41 -13.63 28.11
N SER A 327 1.42 -12.90 27.00
CA SER A 327 0.63 -13.25 25.80
C SER A 327 0.96 -14.66 25.31
N LYS A 328 2.25 -15.01 25.28
CA LYS A 328 2.69 -16.36 24.89
C LYS A 328 2.24 -17.43 25.89
N ALA A 329 2.26 -17.15 27.19
CA ALA A 329 1.79 -18.07 28.22
C ALA A 329 0.28 -18.33 28.10
N GLN A 330 -0.51 -17.32 27.75
CA GLN A 330 -1.95 -17.48 27.46
C GLN A 330 -2.18 -18.39 26.25
N GLU A 331 -1.47 -18.14 25.13
CA GLU A 331 -1.55 -18.96 23.92
C GLU A 331 -1.17 -20.43 24.14
N LEU A 332 -0.19 -20.70 25.01
CA LEU A 332 0.33 -22.05 25.28
C LEU A 332 -0.52 -22.86 26.28
N GLY A 333 -1.70 -22.38 26.66
CA GLY A 333 -2.63 -23.14 27.52
C GLY A 333 -2.83 -22.57 28.93
N GLY A 334 -2.43 -21.31 29.18
CA GLY A 334 -2.79 -20.57 30.40
C GLY A 334 -4.28 -20.23 30.54
N ALA A 335 -5.15 -20.72 29.64
CA ALA A 335 -6.61 -20.54 29.68
C ALA A 335 -7.33 -21.43 30.73
N GLY A 336 -6.61 -21.92 31.76
CA GLY A 336 -7.16 -22.80 32.80
C GLY A 336 -7.60 -22.12 34.09
N ARG A 337 -7.30 -20.83 34.31
CA ARG A 337 -7.81 -19.96 35.38
C ARG A 337 -7.10 -18.61 35.27
N GLU A 338 -7.80 -17.57 34.80
CA GLU A 338 -7.32 -16.20 34.97
C GLU A 338 -7.21 -15.91 36.48
N ASP A 339 -6.03 -15.53 36.98
CA ASP A 339 -5.92 -14.89 38.29
C ASP A 339 -6.14 -13.37 38.07
N PRO A 340 -7.34 -12.83 38.38
CA PRO A 340 -7.65 -11.42 38.17
C PRO A 340 -6.72 -10.46 38.94
N GLY A 341 -5.93 -10.96 39.90
CA GLY A 341 -4.97 -10.17 40.66
C GLY A 341 -3.57 -10.08 40.04
N LEU A 342 -3.23 -10.88 39.01
CA LEU A 342 -1.88 -10.96 38.47
C LEU A 342 -1.48 -9.70 37.69
N TRP A 343 -2.38 -9.19 36.86
CA TRP A 343 -2.12 -8.02 36.01
C TRP A 343 -1.86 -6.74 36.84
N PRO A 344 -2.70 -6.38 37.84
CA PRO A 344 -2.41 -5.26 38.75
C PRO A 344 -1.12 -5.43 39.57
N ARG A 345 -0.60 -6.65 39.74
CA ARG A 345 0.67 -6.90 40.43
C ARG A 345 1.87 -6.71 39.51
N LEU A 346 1.80 -7.17 38.27
CA LEU A 346 2.85 -6.95 37.26
C LEU A 346 2.99 -5.47 36.91
N CYS A 347 1.87 -4.74 36.76
CA CYS A 347 1.89 -3.28 36.53
C CYS A 347 2.47 -2.48 37.71
N ARG A 348 2.56 -3.05 38.91
CA ARG A 348 3.20 -2.43 40.08
C ARG A 348 4.70 -2.75 40.20
N LEU A 349 5.18 -3.76 39.47
CA LEU A 349 6.57 -4.21 39.49
C LEU A 349 7.39 -3.66 38.31
N ALA A 350 6.72 -3.19 37.25
CA ALA A 350 7.30 -2.42 36.15
C ALA A 350 7.36 -0.94 36.50
#